data_AF-A0A8H7RSE4-F1
#
_entry.id   AF-A0A8H7RSE4-F1
#
_cell.length_a   1.000
_cell.length_b   1.000
_cell.length_c   1.000
_cell.angle_alpha   90.00
_cell.angle_beta   90.00
_cell.angle_gamma   90.00
#
_symmetry.space_group_name_H-M   'P 1'
#
loop_
_entity.id
_entity.type
_entity.pdbx_description
1 polymer ?
#
loop_
_entity_poly.entity_id
_entity_poly.type
_entity_poly.pdbx_seq_one_letter_code
_entity_poly.pdbx_strand_id
1 'polypeptide(L)'
;TGSVSQAAIFGLNGSQWAASPSFQVSANEVQDIIAGFSNSEKILESGIHIAGTKYLTLRADDRSIYGKKGADGVCLVKTNQAVLIAIYKEGIQPGSCTTVVEGLADYLISVSYKRAKKPNSKSKNFFIVLILGAGYGTRLQRDLNASSDYKHLLGVPKALLPLGGRDALITHWLDLFRSHNITDIYVVTNAATYDAFISWAERNQVPSSNIVSDGTLTNETRLGAVPDIAFGIHHFGLTNDHVLVVGGDTLFLNDFDLKELLNHVTSGSCLVTTYSIPDHDVHKFGIVETNQQGIMTSFLEKPDPKETTSRLACPCFYVFDRDALPLIDAFVEESKGQPKETFDATGKFLAYLYPRFNVKTYPISGRIDVGGLKSYIEANAYFAE
;
A
#
# COMPACT_ATOMS: atom_id res chain seq x y z
N THR A 1 30.30 -9.17 -12.18
CA THR A 1 31.07 -9.96 -11.19
C THR A 1 31.93 -11.06 -11.82
N GLY A 2 31.76 -11.42 -13.10
CA GLY A 2 32.55 -12.51 -13.73
C GLY A 2 32.31 -13.91 -13.12
N SER A 3 31.43 -14.01 -12.13
CA SER A 3 31.16 -15.21 -11.32
C SER A 3 29.90 -15.95 -11.75
N VAL A 4 29.23 -15.46 -12.80
CA VAL A 4 28.02 -16.03 -13.41
C VAL A 4 28.14 -15.83 -14.91
N SER A 5 27.91 -16.89 -15.69
CA SER A 5 27.97 -16.85 -17.15
C SER A 5 26.62 -16.45 -17.76
N GLN A 6 25.52 -16.99 -17.24
CA GLN A 6 24.15 -16.66 -17.66
C GLN A 6 23.24 -16.66 -16.43
N ALA A 7 22.25 -15.77 -16.41
CA ALA A 7 21.29 -15.71 -15.32
C ALA A 7 19.90 -15.31 -15.81
N ALA A 8 18.89 -15.70 -15.04
CA ALA A 8 17.53 -15.22 -15.18
C ALA A 8 16.86 -15.07 -13.81
N ILE A 9 15.82 -14.25 -13.78
CA ILE A 9 14.96 -14.04 -12.62
C ILE A 9 13.53 -14.32 -13.10
N PHE A 10 12.84 -15.21 -12.40
CA PHE A 10 11.44 -15.53 -12.65
C PHE A 10 10.63 -15.31 -11.38
N GLY A 11 9.42 -14.73 -11.50
CA GLY A 11 8.48 -14.69 -10.40
C GLY A 11 8.00 -16.10 -10.03
N LEU A 12 7.51 -16.29 -8.80
CA LEU A 12 6.97 -17.59 -8.35
C LEU A 12 5.69 -18.03 -9.09
N ASN A 13 5.12 -17.17 -9.93
CA ASN A 13 4.05 -17.50 -10.87
C ASN A 13 4.56 -17.94 -12.27
N GLY A 14 5.88 -18.05 -12.46
CA GLY A 14 6.51 -18.43 -13.72
C GLY A 14 6.77 -17.28 -14.70
N SER A 15 6.45 -16.03 -14.35
CA SER A 15 6.71 -14.87 -15.21
C SER A 15 8.20 -14.51 -15.26
N GLN A 16 8.76 -14.30 -16.46
CA GLN A 16 10.15 -13.84 -16.62
C GLN A 16 10.28 -12.36 -16.24
N TRP A 17 11.21 -12.05 -15.34
CA TRP A 17 11.50 -10.67 -14.89
C TRP A 17 12.76 -10.12 -15.54
N ALA A 18 13.81 -10.94 -15.63
CA ALA A 18 15.05 -10.60 -16.29
C ALA A 18 15.73 -11.87 -16.81
N ALA A 19 16.51 -11.76 -17.89
CA ALA A 19 17.34 -12.84 -18.38
C ALA A 19 18.56 -12.27 -19.12
N SER A 20 19.69 -12.98 -19.07
CA SER A 20 20.82 -12.69 -19.92
C SER A 20 20.43 -12.81 -21.41
N PRO A 21 21.07 -12.05 -22.32
CA PRO A 21 20.82 -12.17 -23.75
C PRO A 21 20.94 -13.63 -24.22
N SER A 22 19.95 -14.11 -24.98
CA SER A 22 19.88 -15.48 -25.50
C SER A 22 19.75 -16.59 -24.45
N PHE A 23 19.53 -16.26 -23.17
CA PHE A 23 19.25 -17.25 -22.14
C PHE A 23 17.73 -17.46 -22.02
N GLN A 24 17.24 -18.55 -22.60
CA GLN A 24 15.82 -18.88 -22.66
C GLN A 24 15.55 -20.13 -21.82
N VAL A 25 14.79 -19.97 -20.74
CA VAL A 25 14.29 -21.08 -19.92
C VAL A 25 12.82 -21.26 -20.27
N SER A 26 12.42 -22.48 -20.64
CA SER A 26 11.05 -22.75 -21.06
C SER A 26 10.08 -22.64 -19.88
N ALA A 27 8.81 -22.35 -20.16
CA ALA A 27 7.79 -22.24 -19.11
C ALA A 27 7.67 -23.53 -18.27
N ASN A 28 7.81 -24.70 -18.88
CA ASN A 28 7.77 -25.99 -18.19
C ASN A 28 8.95 -26.14 -17.23
N GLU A 29 10.17 -25.80 -17.67
CA GLU A 29 11.36 -25.82 -16.80
C GLU A 29 11.21 -24.88 -15.61
N VAL A 30 10.65 -23.68 -15.79
CA VAL A 30 10.40 -22.74 -14.69
C VAL A 30 9.43 -23.31 -13.67
N GLN A 31 8.34 -23.95 -14.13
CA GLN A 31 7.39 -24.61 -13.22
C GLN A 31 8.04 -25.77 -12.46
N ASP A 32 8.84 -26.59 -13.13
CA ASP A 32 9.58 -27.69 -12.50
C ASP A 32 10.58 -27.17 -11.46
N ILE A 33 11.27 -26.06 -11.75
CA ILE A 33 12.17 -25.39 -10.79
C ILE A 33 11.40 -24.92 -9.55
N ILE A 34 10.29 -24.21 -9.74
CA ILE A 34 9.48 -23.67 -8.64
C ILE A 34 8.92 -24.81 -7.78
N ALA A 35 8.42 -25.88 -8.41
CA ALA A 35 7.96 -27.07 -7.72
C ALA A 35 9.11 -27.79 -6.99
N GLY A 36 10.33 -27.75 -7.53
CA GLY A 36 11.53 -28.34 -6.95
C GLY A 36 11.87 -27.81 -5.55
N PHE A 37 11.62 -26.53 -5.26
CA PHE A 37 11.79 -25.96 -3.92
C PHE A 37 10.76 -26.48 -2.90
N SER A 38 9.66 -27.07 -3.35
CA SER A 38 8.65 -27.69 -2.47
C SER A 38 8.80 -29.21 -2.42
N ASN A 39 9.63 -29.81 -3.28
CA ASN A 39 9.85 -31.24 -3.36
C ASN A 39 11.32 -31.54 -3.70
N SER A 40 12.20 -31.27 -2.73
CA SER A 40 13.66 -31.39 -2.88
C SER A 40 14.09 -32.84 -3.16
N GLU A 41 13.38 -33.85 -2.63
CA GLU A 41 13.68 -35.27 -2.84
C GLU A 41 13.55 -35.66 -4.32
N LYS A 42 12.46 -35.24 -4.98
CA LYS A 42 12.22 -35.55 -6.39
C LYS A 42 13.33 -34.99 -7.28
N ILE A 43 13.75 -33.74 -7.04
CA ILE A 43 14.77 -33.10 -7.89
C ILE A 43 16.19 -33.58 -7.59
N LEU A 44 16.45 -34.08 -6.39
CA LEU A 44 17.70 -34.79 -6.07
C LEU A 44 17.82 -36.07 -6.89
N GLU A 45 16.71 -36.81 -7.06
CA GLU A 45 16.68 -38.03 -7.85
C GLU A 45 16.67 -37.77 -9.37
N SER A 46 15.81 -36.85 -9.83
CA SER A 46 15.59 -36.66 -11.27
C SER A 46 16.59 -35.73 -11.95
N GLY A 47 17.32 -34.91 -11.18
CA GLY A 47 18.06 -33.76 -11.70
C GLY A 47 17.13 -32.59 -12.08
N ILE A 48 17.72 -31.49 -12.58
CA ILE A 48 16.99 -30.27 -12.95
C ILE A 48 17.35 -29.81 -14.36
N HIS A 49 16.35 -29.30 -15.11
CA HIS A 49 16.53 -28.82 -16.48
C HIS A 49 16.48 -27.29 -16.52
N ILE A 50 17.48 -26.68 -17.14
CA ILE A 50 17.56 -25.23 -17.33
C ILE A 50 18.05 -24.94 -18.75
N ALA A 51 17.19 -24.32 -19.57
CA ALA A 51 17.48 -23.99 -20.97
C ALA A 51 17.87 -25.22 -21.83
N GLY A 52 17.13 -26.33 -21.69
CA GLY A 52 17.41 -27.64 -22.32
C GLY A 52 18.61 -28.38 -21.70
N THR A 53 19.29 -27.72 -20.76
CA THR A 53 20.35 -28.15 -19.86
C THR A 53 20.00 -29.16 -18.77
N LYS A 54 20.16 -30.48 -18.87
CA LYS A 54 20.03 -31.33 -17.67
C LYS A 54 21.26 -31.23 -16.75
N TYR A 55 21.06 -30.85 -15.50
CA TYR A 55 22.06 -30.84 -14.44
C TYR A 55 21.77 -31.90 -13.38
N LEU A 56 22.82 -32.55 -12.87
CA LEU A 56 22.73 -33.40 -11.69
C LEU A 56 22.61 -32.51 -10.46
N THR A 57 21.53 -32.66 -9.69
CA THR A 57 21.31 -31.93 -8.45
C THR A 57 22.27 -32.45 -7.38
N LEU A 58 23.04 -31.55 -6.77
CA LEU A 58 24.00 -31.86 -5.70
C LEU A 58 23.39 -31.64 -4.32
N ARG A 59 22.56 -30.60 -4.21
CA ARG A 59 21.85 -30.23 -3.00
C ARG A 59 20.59 -29.49 -3.41
N ALA A 60 19.52 -29.74 -2.68
CA ALA A 60 18.27 -29.03 -2.79
C ALA A 60 17.65 -28.91 -1.40
N ASP A 61 17.19 -27.72 -1.05
CA ASP A 61 16.35 -27.44 0.11
C ASP A 61 15.22 -26.48 -0.29
N ASP A 62 14.49 -25.93 0.68
CA ASP A 62 13.36 -25.04 0.45
C ASP A 62 13.77 -23.64 -0.05
N ARG A 63 15.07 -23.31 0.05
CA ARG A 63 15.64 -22.02 -0.33
C ARG A 63 16.57 -22.10 -1.54
N SER A 64 17.43 -23.11 -1.62
CA SER A 64 18.52 -23.19 -2.59
C SER A 64 18.60 -24.55 -3.27
N ILE A 65 18.89 -24.54 -4.57
CA ILE A 65 19.17 -25.75 -5.36
C ILE A 65 20.47 -25.55 -6.13
N TYR A 66 21.38 -26.52 -6.01
CA TYR A 66 22.66 -26.50 -6.72
C TYR A 66 22.78 -27.74 -7.60
N GLY A 67 23.29 -27.56 -8.81
CA GLY A 67 23.50 -28.67 -9.74
C GLY A 67 24.79 -28.54 -10.55
N LYS A 68 25.22 -29.65 -11.15
CA LYS A 68 26.42 -29.70 -12.01
C LYS A 68 26.20 -30.52 -13.28
N LYS A 69 26.97 -30.20 -14.32
CA LYS A 69 27.14 -30.98 -15.54
C LYS A 69 28.58 -30.84 -16.02
N GLY A 70 29.41 -31.86 -15.75
CA GLY A 70 30.84 -31.76 -16.02
C GLY A 70 31.48 -30.62 -15.21
N ALA A 71 32.13 -29.68 -15.89
CA ALA A 71 32.73 -28.49 -15.29
C ALA A 71 31.76 -27.30 -15.15
N ASP A 72 30.57 -27.39 -15.75
CA ASP A 72 29.52 -26.37 -15.64
C ASP A 72 28.60 -26.67 -14.44
N GLY A 73 27.90 -25.65 -13.95
CA GLY A 73 26.89 -25.86 -12.92
C GLY A 73 25.93 -24.70 -12.74
N VAL A 74 24.99 -24.91 -11.83
CA VAL A 74 23.86 -24.02 -11.60
C VAL A 74 23.66 -23.75 -10.12
N CYS A 75 23.24 -22.53 -9.82
CA CYS A 75 22.83 -22.07 -8.51
C CYS A 75 21.44 -21.42 -8.66
N LEU A 76 20.46 -21.99 -7.97
CA LEU A 76 19.09 -21.50 -7.93
C LEU A 76 18.76 -21.09 -6.51
N VAL A 77 18.20 -19.89 -6.33
CA VAL A 77 17.86 -19.39 -5.00
C VAL A 77 16.47 -18.78 -5.03
N LYS A 78 15.61 -19.24 -4.13
CA LYS A 78 14.25 -18.76 -3.94
C LYS A 78 14.23 -17.58 -2.97
N THR A 79 13.45 -16.57 -3.32
CA THR A 79 13.11 -15.42 -2.48
C THR A 79 11.61 -15.47 -2.15
N ASN A 80 11.11 -14.47 -1.41
CA ASN A 80 9.68 -14.35 -1.11
C ASN A 80 8.80 -14.20 -2.36
N GLN A 81 9.34 -13.74 -3.50
CA GLN A 81 8.54 -13.41 -4.70
C GLN A 81 9.08 -13.95 -6.02
N ALA A 82 10.34 -14.41 -6.06
CA ALA A 82 11.02 -14.85 -7.28
C ALA A 82 12.01 -16.00 -7.03
N VAL A 83 12.41 -16.67 -8.10
CA VAL A 83 13.56 -17.55 -8.18
C VAL A 83 14.65 -16.90 -9.03
N LEU A 84 15.86 -16.86 -8.48
CA LEU A 84 17.08 -16.52 -9.20
C LEU A 84 17.64 -17.80 -9.82
N ILE A 85 17.97 -17.76 -11.11
CA ILE A 85 18.60 -18.84 -11.86
C ILE A 85 19.96 -18.35 -12.31
N ALA A 86 21.04 -19.03 -11.95
CA ALA A 86 22.37 -18.71 -12.40
C ALA A 86 23.10 -19.96 -12.92
N ILE A 87 23.82 -19.81 -14.03
CA ILE A 87 24.71 -20.80 -14.62
C ILE A 87 26.13 -20.26 -14.57
N TYR A 88 27.07 -21.08 -14.10
CA TYR A 88 28.49 -20.85 -14.24
C TYR A 88 29.10 -21.92 -15.16
N LYS A 89 30.06 -21.51 -15.99
CA LYS A 89 30.81 -22.40 -16.87
C LYS A 89 32.19 -22.72 -16.32
N GLU A 90 32.84 -23.70 -16.95
CA GLU A 90 34.25 -24.02 -16.73
C GLU A 90 35.14 -22.76 -16.60
N GLY A 91 35.99 -22.75 -15.58
CA GLY A 91 36.85 -21.61 -15.22
C GLY A 91 36.27 -20.70 -14.13
N ILE A 92 34.98 -20.82 -13.78
CA ILE A 92 34.37 -20.12 -12.64
C ILE A 92 34.27 -21.04 -11.43
N GLN A 93 34.71 -20.57 -10.26
CA GLN A 93 34.58 -21.33 -9.02
C GLN A 93 33.11 -21.38 -8.55
N PRO A 94 32.57 -22.57 -8.22
CA PRO A 94 31.18 -22.73 -7.76
C PRO A 94 30.83 -21.89 -6.53
N GLY A 95 31.76 -21.74 -5.59
CA GLY A 95 31.57 -20.93 -4.38
C GLY A 95 31.40 -19.44 -4.68
N SER A 96 32.08 -18.92 -5.70
CA SER A 96 31.94 -17.52 -6.13
C SER A 96 30.56 -17.26 -6.74
N CYS A 97 30.07 -18.19 -7.57
CA CYS A 97 28.71 -18.11 -8.10
C CYS A 97 27.67 -18.12 -6.96
N THR A 98 27.83 -19.06 -6.02
CA THR A 98 26.93 -19.21 -4.86
C THR A 98 26.85 -17.93 -4.04
N THR A 99 28.00 -17.36 -3.67
CA THR A 99 28.08 -16.13 -2.88
C THR A 99 27.36 -14.96 -3.55
N VAL A 100 27.51 -14.81 -4.87
CA VAL A 100 26.87 -13.72 -5.63
C VAL A 100 25.35 -13.89 -5.70
N VAL A 101 24.87 -15.10 -5.97
CA VAL A 101 23.44 -15.36 -6.16
C VAL A 101 22.70 -15.32 -4.83
N GLU A 102 23.28 -15.89 -3.77
CA GLU A 102 22.70 -15.82 -2.43
C GLU A 102 22.72 -14.41 -1.86
N GLY A 103 23.84 -13.68 -2.00
CA GLY A 103 23.90 -12.29 -1.58
C GLY A 103 22.87 -11.40 -2.28
N LEU A 104 22.60 -11.65 -3.57
CA LEU A 104 21.53 -10.98 -4.29
C LEU A 104 20.14 -11.39 -3.77
N ALA A 105 19.92 -12.69 -3.49
CA ALA A 105 18.66 -13.17 -2.93
C ALA A 105 18.38 -12.53 -1.56
N ASP A 106 19.38 -12.51 -0.68
CA ASP A 106 19.29 -11.91 0.65
C ASP A 106 19.01 -10.41 0.56
N TYR A 107 19.68 -9.71 -0.35
CA TYR A 107 19.39 -8.31 -0.63
C TYR A 107 17.93 -8.11 -1.09
N LEU A 108 17.46 -8.89 -2.07
CA LEU A 108 16.08 -8.79 -2.58
C LEU A 108 15.02 -9.10 -1.52
N ILE A 109 15.30 -10.05 -0.62
CA ILE A 109 14.46 -10.36 0.54
C ILE A 109 14.47 -9.17 1.51
N SER A 110 15.64 -8.60 1.80
CA SER A 110 15.78 -7.50 2.76
C SER A 110 15.05 -6.22 2.34
N VAL A 111 14.94 -5.96 1.03
CA VAL A 111 14.28 -4.75 0.51
C VAL A 111 12.82 -4.99 0.09
N SER A 112 12.23 -6.15 0.41
CA SER A 112 10.84 -6.51 0.07
C SER A 112 10.46 -6.22 -1.39
N TYR A 113 11.38 -6.48 -2.32
CA TYR A 113 11.28 -6.04 -3.71
C TYR A 113 9.99 -6.54 -4.41
N LYS A 114 9.08 -5.63 -4.77
CA LYS A 114 7.94 -5.89 -5.67
C LYS A 114 8.26 -5.46 -7.11
N ARG A 115 8.07 -6.42 -8.03
CA ARG A 115 7.77 -6.32 -9.48
C ARG A 115 8.41 -5.16 -10.29
N ALA A 116 9.33 -5.49 -11.19
CA ALA A 116 9.59 -4.65 -12.37
C ALA A 116 8.42 -4.77 -13.38
N LYS A 117 7.83 -3.63 -13.77
CA LYS A 117 6.79 -3.55 -14.82
C LYS A 117 7.36 -4.02 -16.17
N LYS A 118 6.58 -4.81 -16.93
CA LYS A 118 6.88 -5.10 -18.35
C LYS A 118 6.92 -3.77 -19.14
N PRO A 119 7.95 -3.51 -19.95
CA PRO A 119 7.92 -2.39 -20.88
C PRO A 119 7.11 -2.84 -22.10
N ASN A 120 5.78 -2.64 -22.05
CA ASN A 120 4.89 -2.39 -23.20
C ASN A 120 3.43 -2.67 -22.84
N SER A 121 2.79 -1.66 -22.28
CA SER A 121 1.35 -1.41 -22.41
C SER A 121 1.16 0.07 -22.15
N LYS A 122 0.53 0.79 -23.09
CA LYS A 122 0.14 2.19 -22.91
C LYS A 122 -0.45 2.38 -21.50
N SER A 123 0.22 3.22 -20.70
CA SER A 123 -0.26 3.92 -19.50
C SER A 123 -1.59 3.42 -18.91
N LYS A 124 -1.59 2.25 -18.26
CA LYS A 124 -2.54 2.01 -17.17
C LYS A 124 -1.86 2.55 -15.92
N ASN A 125 -2.34 3.70 -15.43
CA ASN A 125 -1.97 4.17 -14.11
C ASN A 125 -2.48 3.13 -13.11
N PHE A 126 -1.61 2.21 -12.70
CA PHE A 126 -1.89 1.31 -11.60
C PHE A 126 -1.86 2.16 -10.33
N PHE A 127 -3.00 2.34 -9.70
CA PHE A 127 -3.14 3.03 -8.44
C PHE A 127 -3.21 2.00 -7.32
N ILE A 128 -2.39 2.22 -6.29
CA ILE A 128 -2.48 1.46 -5.04
C ILE A 128 -3.25 2.31 -4.05
N VAL A 129 -4.18 1.69 -3.33
CA VAL A 129 -5.00 2.35 -2.31
C VAL A 129 -4.57 1.87 -0.92
N LEU A 130 -4.38 2.81 0.00
CA LEU A 130 -4.17 2.56 1.42
C LEU A 130 -5.28 3.24 2.22
N ILE A 131 -6.13 2.45 2.88
CA ILE A 131 -7.22 2.95 3.72
C ILE A 131 -6.78 2.93 5.19
N LEU A 132 -6.98 4.05 5.88
CA LEU A 132 -6.68 4.22 7.29
C LEU A 132 -7.88 3.82 8.16
N GLY A 133 -7.76 2.69 8.86
CA GLY A 133 -8.79 2.10 9.72
C GLY A 133 -8.39 1.96 11.19
N ALA A 134 -7.20 2.43 11.60
CA ALA A 134 -6.67 2.25 12.96
C ALA A 134 -7.27 3.21 14.03
N GLY A 135 -8.17 4.11 13.63
CA GLY A 135 -8.78 5.07 14.55
C GLY A 135 -9.77 4.45 15.55
N TYR A 136 -9.60 4.76 16.84
CA TYR A 136 -10.42 4.19 17.93
C TYR A 136 -11.83 4.79 18.06
N GLY A 137 -12.12 5.91 17.39
CA GLY A 137 -13.48 6.46 17.32
C GLY A 137 -14.10 6.83 18.67
N THR A 138 -13.29 7.29 19.64
CA THR A 138 -13.69 7.51 21.04
C THR A 138 -14.96 8.35 21.21
N ARG A 139 -15.14 9.41 20.40
CA ARG A 139 -16.36 10.24 20.41
C ARG A 139 -17.61 9.43 20.05
N LEU A 140 -17.57 8.70 18.94
CA LEU A 140 -18.69 7.86 18.52
C LEU A 140 -19.00 6.79 19.57
N GLN A 141 -17.98 6.09 20.08
CA GLN A 141 -18.18 5.04 21.08
C GLN A 141 -18.85 5.58 22.36
N ARG A 142 -18.48 6.79 22.79
CA ARG A 142 -19.14 7.48 23.90
C ARG A 142 -20.60 7.81 23.59
N ASP A 143 -20.87 8.35 22.40
CA ASP A 143 -22.24 8.69 21.97
C ASP A 143 -23.12 7.43 21.88
N LEU A 144 -22.57 6.32 21.35
CA LEU A 144 -23.25 5.02 21.25
C LEU A 144 -23.55 4.41 22.63
N ASN A 145 -22.62 4.53 23.58
CA ASN A 145 -22.83 4.05 24.95
C ASN A 145 -23.94 4.82 25.67
N ALA A 146 -24.15 6.09 25.30
CA ALA A 146 -25.24 6.93 25.82
C ALA A 146 -26.58 6.75 25.08
N SER A 147 -26.60 6.04 23.95
CA SER A 147 -27.79 5.83 23.11
C SER A 147 -28.49 4.51 23.44
N SER A 148 -29.82 4.53 23.49
CA SER A 148 -30.64 3.31 23.54
C SER A 148 -30.73 2.63 22.18
N ASP A 149 -30.90 3.41 21.12
CA ASP A 149 -31.35 2.92 19.81
C ASP A 149 -30.18 2.39 18.97
N TYR A 150 -28.98 2.94 19.18
CA TYR A 150 -27.78 2.60 18.41
C TYR A 150 -26.77 1.74 19.18
N LYS A 151 -27.15 1.21 20.35
CA LYS A 151 -26.26 0.41 21.21
C LYS A 151 -25.69 -0.84 20.52
N HIS A 152 -26.39 -1.36 19.50
CA HIS A 152 -25.94 -2.49 18.69
C HIS A 152 -24.67 -2.18 17.86
N LEU A 153 -24.30 -0.91 17.68
CA LEU A 153 -23.07 -0.49 16.99
C LEU A 153 -21.88 -0.29 17.95
N LEU A 154 -22.10 -0.42 19.27
CA LEU A 154 -21.03 -0.25 20.25
C LEU A 154 -19.92 -1.30 20.03
N GLY A 155 -18.67 -0.85 19.99
CA GLY A 155 -17.49 -1.67 19.67
C GLY A 155 -17.21 -1.83 18.17
N VAL A 156 -18.12 -1.42 17.28
CA VAL A 156 -17.87 -1.47 15.84
C VAL A 156 -16.87 -0.37 15.45
N PRO A 157 -15.76 -0.68 14.75
CA PRO A 157 -14.81 0.33 14.28
C PRO A 157 -15.50 1.30 13.31
N LYS A 158 -15.15 2.60 13.35
CA LYS A 158 -15.81 3.62 12.51
C LYS A 158 -15.85 3.25 11.03
N ALA A 159 -14.73 2.78 10.51
CA ALA A 159 -14.59 2.36 9.13
C ALA A 159 -15.48 1.16 8.75
N LEU A 160 -15.88 0.36 9.73
CA LEU A 160 -16.70 -0.84 9.54
C LEU A 160 -18.16 -0.65 9.96
N LEU A 161 -18.60 0.59 10.22
CA LEU A 161 -20.00 0.84 10.52
C LEU A 161 -20.86 0.51 9.30
N PRO A 162 -21.95 -0.25 9.44
CA PRO A 162 -22.90 -0.45 8.35
C PRO A 162 -23.53 0.89 7.96
N LEU A 163 -23.59 1.19 6.67
CA LEU A 163 -23.94 2.52 6.19
C LEU A 163 -24.56 2.47 4.78
N GLY A 164 -25.74 3.06 4.62
CA GLY A 164 -26.39 3.19 3.31
C GLY A 164 -26.68 1.84 2.64
N GLY A 165 -27.15 0.86 3.41
CA GLY A 165 -27.40 -0.50 2.93
C GLY A 165 -26.15 -1.34 2.64
N ARG A 166 -24.94 -0.80 2.85
CA ARG A 166 -23.67 -1.55 2.81
C ARG A 166 -23.28 -2.05 4.20
N ASP A 167 -22.50 -3.11 4.22
CA ASP A 167 -22.04 -3.78 5.44
C ASP A 167 -21.01 -2.97 6.24
N ALA A 168 -20.29 -2.06 5.58
CA ALA A 168 -19.31 -1.18 6.17
C ALA A 168 -19.18 0.13 5.36
N LEU A 169 -18.81 1.21 6.05
CA LEU A 169 -18.51 2.52 5.44
C LEU A 169 -17.44 2.38 4.34
N ILE A 170 -16.32 1.70 4.62
CA ILE A 170 -15.24 1.51 3.64
C ILE A 170 -15.62 0.59 2.47
N THR A 171 -16.75 -0.14 2.53
CA THR A 171 -17.24 -0.91 1.39
C THR A 171 -17.67 0.01 0.25
N HIS A 172 -18.15 1.23 0.53
CA HIS A 172 -18.42 2.23 -0.52
C HIS A 172 -17.16 2.58 -1.31
N TRP A 173 -16.03 2.75 -0.62
CA TRP A 173 -14.73 2.95 -1.28
C TRP A 173 -14.30 1.73 -2.06
N LEU A 174 -14.43 0.53 -1.49
CA LEU A 174 -14.09 -0.72 -2.17
C LEU A 174 -14.86 -0.89 -3.48
N ASP A 175 -16.17 -0.65 -3.46
CA ASP A 175 -17.04 -0.71 -4.64
C ASP A 175 -16.64 0.30 -5.70
N LEU A 176 -16.37 1.55 -5.29
CA LEU A 176 -15.90 2.60 -6.19
C LEU A 176 -14.55 2.23 -6.82
N PHE A 177 -13.56 1.81 -6.06
CA PHE A 177 -12.26 1.44 -6.61
C PHE A 177 -12.36 0.25 -7.58
N ARG A 178 -13.15 -0.76 -7.24
CA ARG A 178 -13.37 -1.93 -8.11
C ARG A 178 -14.07 -1.58 -9.42
N SER A 179 -15.03 -0.66 -9.41
CA SER A 179 -15.70 -0.21 -10.64
C SER A 179 -14.72 0.46 -11.62
N HIS A 180 -13.60 1.00 -11.11
CA HIS A 180 -12.50 1.56 -11.89
C HIS A 180 -11.31 0.59 -12.10
N ASN A 181 -11.48 -0.72 -11.84
CA ASN A 181 -10.45 -1.75 -11.95
C ASN A 181 -9.23 -1.54 -11.02
N ILE A 182 -9.42 -0.87 -9.89
CA ILE A 182 -8.41 -0.74 -8.85
C ILE A 182 -8.64 -1.84 -7.82
N THR A 183 -7.72 -2.80 -7.77
CA THR A 183 -7.82 -4.01 -6.92
C THR A 183 -6.75 -4.08 -5.85
N ASP A 184 -5.67 -3.33 -6.00
CA ASP A 184 -4.59 -3.21 -5.01
C ASP A 184 -5.01 -2.27 -3.87
N ILE A 185 -5.92 -2.77 -3.03
CA ILE A 185 -6.50 -2.05 -1.90
C ILE A 185 -6.00 -2.69 -0.60
N TYR A 186 -5.39 -1.86 0.23
CA TYR A 186 -4.76 -2.23 1.49
C TYR A 186 -5.37 -1.45 2.65
N VAL A 187 -5.40 -2.05 3.84
CA VAL A 187 -5.97 -1.42 5.04
C VAL A 187 -4.99 -1.54 6.21
N VAL A 188 -4.72 -0.41 6.85
CA VAL A 188 -4.02 -0.38 8.15
C VAL A 188 -5.06 -0.21 9.24
N THR A 189 -5.05 -1.11 10.21
CA THR A 189 -5.93 -1.10 11.39
C THR A 189 -5.10 -1.24 12.68
N ASN A 190 -5.76 -1.27 13.83
CA ASN A 190 -5.13 -1.53 15.11
C ASN A 190 -5.38 -2.98 15.59
N ALA A 191 -4.64 -3.43 16.60
CA ALA A 191 -4.76 -4.79 17.12
C ALA A 191 -6.12 -5.04 17.80
N ALA A 192 -6.71 -4.01 18.43
CA ALA A 192 -8.00 -4.14 19.09
C ALA A 192 -9.16 -4.46 18.12
N THR A 193 -9.04 -4.01 16.87
CA THR A 193 -10.09 -4.17 15.85
C THR A 193 -9.70 -5.06 14.68
N TYR A 194 -8.50 -5.65 14.69
CA TYR A 194 -7.94 -6.41 13.56
C TYR A 194 -8.87 -7.52 13.07
N ASP A 195 -9.41 -8.35 13.98
CA ASP A 195 -10.29 -9.47 13.62
C ASP A 195 -11.58 -9.01 12.91
N ALA A 196 -12.09 -7.83 13.25
CA ALA A 196 -13.26 -7.25 12.59
C ALA A 196 -12.93 -6.86 11.13
N PHE A 197 -11.74 -6.34 10.87
CA PHE A 197 -11.28 -6.04 9.51
C PHE A 197 -10.97 -7.29 8.70
N ILE A 198 -10.44 -8.35 9.32
CA ILE A 198 -10.26 -9.65 8.64
C ILE A 198 -11.62 -10.22 8.25
N SER A 199 -12.59 -10.21 9.16
CA SER A 199 -13.96 -10.67 8.87
C SER A 199 -14.64 -9.83 7.78
N TRP A 200 -14.39 -8.52 7.74
CA TRP A 200 -14.85 -7.66 6.64
C TRP A 200 -14.16 -8.00 5.32
N ALA A 201 -12.85 -8.21 5.34
CA ALA A 201 -12.07 -8.53 4.15
C ALA A 201 -12.52 -9.84 3.51
N GLU A 202 -12.73 -10.90 4.30
CA GLU A 202 -13.24 -12.19 3.83
C GLU A 202 -14.60 -12.06 3.15
N ARG A 203 -15.57 -11.40 3.80
CA ARG A 203 -16.92 -11.18 3.25
C ARG A 203 -16.90 -10.38 1.95
N ASN A 204 -15.95 -9.47 1.81
CA ASN A 204 -15.81 -8.58 0.66
C ASN A 204 -14.75 -9.04 -0.35
N GLN A 205 -14.20 -10.25 -0.23
CA GLN A 205 -13.18 -10.81 -1.14
C GLN A 205 -11.92 -9.92 -1.26
N VAL A 206 -11.52 -9.30 -0.17
CA VAL A 206 -10.22 -8.63 -0.02
C VAL A 206 -9.26 -9.65 0.60
N PRO A 207 -8.06 -9.88 0.03
CA PRO A 207 -7.10 -10.81 0.62
C PRO A 207 -6.76 -10.40 2.06
N SER A 208 -6.76 -11.36 3.00
CA SER A 208 -6.38 -11.08 4.40
C SER A 208 -4.95 -10.55 4.50
N SER A 209 -4.07 -10.90 3.55
CA SER A 209 -2.72 -10.33 3.40
C SER A 209 -2.68 -8.84 3.06
N ASN A 210 -3.82 -8.23 2.74
CA ASN A 210 -3.95 -6.79 2.49
C ASN A 210 -4.43 -6.01 3.72
N ILE A 211 -4.64 -6.69 4.85
CA ILE A 211 -5.03 -6.08 6.12
C ILE A 211 -3.87 -6.23 7.10
N VAL A 212 -3.42 -5.13 7.67
CA VAL A 212 -2.33 -5.13 8.65
C VAL A 212 -2.74 -4.41 9.92
N SER A 213 -2.33 -4.96 11.07
CA SER A 213 -2.43 -4.31 12.36
C SER A 213 -1.14 -3.53 12.67
N ASP A 214 -1.28 -2.29 13.13
CA ASP A 214 -0.19 -1.46 13.67
C ASP A 214 0.32 -1.96 15.05
N GLY A 215 -0.33 -2.97 15.63
CA GLY A 215 0.01 -3.56 16.92
C GLY A 215 -0.55 -2.83 18.14
N THR A 216 -1.23 -1.69 17.97
CA THR A 216 -1.74 -0.89 19.09
C THR A 216 -3.08 -1.43 19.62
N LEU A 217 -3.28 -1.34 20.94
CA LEU A 217 -4.49 -1.87 21.60
C LEU A 217 -5.37 -0.76 22.20
N THR A 218 -4.84 0.45 22.37
CA THR A 218 -5.55 1.57 22.98
C THR A 218 -5.30 2.87 22.24
N ASN A 219 -6.24 3.81 22.39
CA ASN A 219 -6.13 5.15 21.81
C ASN A 219 -4.90 5.89 22.33
N GLU A 220 -4.50 5.69 23.58
CA GLU A 220 -3.35 6.34 24.21
C GLU A 220 -2.03 5.87 23.58
N THR A 221 -1.97 4.59 23.20
CA THR A 221 -0.81 3.96 22.55
C THR A 221 -0.79 4.06 21.03
N ARG A 222 -1.85 4.60 20.40
CA ARG A 222 -2.00 4.69 18.93
C ARG A 222 -0.74 5.26 18.27
N LEU A 223 -0.34 4.76 17.10
CA LEU A 223 0.80 5.36 16.39
C LEU A 223 0.44 6.76 15.90
N GLY A 224 -0.72 6.86 15.28
CA GLY A 224 -1.29 8.07 14.71
C GLY A 224 -1.34 8.01 13.19
N ALA A 225 -2.15 8.86 12.56
CA ALA A 225 -2.52 8.63 11.17
C ALA A 225 -1.33 8.71 10.19
N VAL A 226 -0.38 9.63 10.38
CA VAL A 226 0.80 9.72 9.50
C VAL A 226 1.78 8.54 9.73
N PRO A 227 2.13 8.18 10.97
CA PRO A 227 2.84 6.92 11.23
C PRO A 227 2.15 5.68 10.65
N ASP A 228 0.82 5.59 10.68
CA ASP A 228 0.07 4.48 10.08
C ASP A 228 0.22 4.44 8.55
N ILE A 229 0.25 5.60 7.89
CA ILE A 229 0.55 5.69 6.45
C ILE A 229 1.94 5.12 6.17
N ALA A 230 2.96 5.57 6.90
CA ALA A 230 4.33 5.10 6.74
C ALA A 230 4.42 3.59 6.97
N PHE A 231 3.84 3.11 8.07
CA PHE A 231 3.79 1.68 8.41
C PHE A 231 3.14 0.86 7.30
N GLY A 232 1.99 1.28 6.78
CA GLY A 232 1.30 0.59 5.68
C GLY A 232 2.12 0.55 4.40
N ILE A 233 2.74 1.67 4.02
CA ILE A 233 3.61 1.75 2.83
C ILE A 233 4.78 0.76 2.94
N HIS A 234 5.45 0.71 4.09
CA HIS A 234 6.59 -0.20 4.29
C HIS A 234 6.15 -1.66 4.38
N HIS A 235 5.13 -1.95 5.17
CA HIS A 235 4.64 -3.32 5.37
C HIS A 235 4.20 -3.97 4.05
N PHE A 236 3.47 -3.21 3.22
CA PHE A 236 3.00 -3.71 1.93
C PHE A 236 3.99 -3.50 0.79
N GLY A 237 5.13 -2.84 1.00
CA GLY A 237 6.15 -2.59 -0.03
C GLY A 237 5.66 -1.70 -1.17
N LEU A 238 5.03 -0.57 -0.85
CA LEU A 238 4.34 0.32 -1.80
C LEU A 238 5.21 1.47 -2.33
N THR A 239 6.50 1.48 -2.02
CA THR A 239 7.41 2.62 -2.24
C THR A 239 7.67 2.97 -3.71
N ASN A 240 7.36 2.07 -4.65
CA ASN A 240 7.65 2.25 -6.07
C ASN A 240 6.46 2.76 -6.90
N ASP A 241 5.27 2.90 -6.30
CA ASP A 241 4.02 3.27 -6.98
C ASP A 241 3.41 4.54 -6.38
N HIS A 242 2.49 5.16 -7.12
CA HIS A 242 1.67 6.23 -6.58
C HIS A 242 0.64 5.63 -5.61
N VAL A 243 0.52 6.22 -4.42
CA VAL A 243 -0.33 5.69 -3.35
C VAL A 243 -1.47 6.67 -3.09
N LEU A 244 -2.71 6.21 -3.28
CA LEU A 244 -3.91 6.91 -2.84
C LEU A 244 -4.20 6.53 -1.38
N VAL A 245 -4.05 7.49 -0.48
CA VAL A 245 -4.38 7.35 0.95
C VAL A 245 -5.78 7.90 1.21
N VAL A 246 -6.61 7.11 1.89
CA VAL A 246 -8.01 7.46 2.20
C VAL A 246 -8.26 7.31 3.71
N GLY A 247 -8.88 8.32 4.31
CA GLY A 247 -9.40 8.21 5.68
C GLY A 247 -10.62 7.30 5.73
N GLY A 248 -10.56 6.23 6.52
CA GLY A 248 -11.63 5.22 6.58
C GLY A 248 -12.93 5.67 7.24
N ASP A 249 -13.03 6.90 7.73
CA ASP A 249 -14.24 7.47 8.37
C ASP A 249 -14.93 8.55 7.53
N THR A 250 -14.47 8.78 6.31
CA THR A 250 -14.98 9.83 5.43
C THR A 250 -15.47 9.22 4.11
N LEU A 251 -16.60 9.72 3.60
CA LEU A 251 -17.09 9.46 2.23
C LEU A 251 -17.33 10.77 1.49
N PHE A 252 -17.25 10.75 0.16
CA PHE A 252 -17.62 11.90 -0.68
C PHE A 252 -19.08 11.82 -1.11
N LEU A 253 -19.65 12.95 -1.50
CA LEU A 253 -21.01 13.00 -2.03
C LEU A 253 -21.12 12.21 -3.35
N ASN A 254 -22.34 11.78 -3.69
CA ASN A 254 -22.61 10.83 -4.78
C ASN A 254 -22.21 11.33 -6.18
N ASP A 255 -21.98 12.63 -6.35
CA ASP A 255 -21.51 13.25 -7.61
C ASP A 255 -19.99 13.20 -7.79
N PHE A 256 -19.24 12.62 -6.84
CA PHE A 256 -17.80 12.45 -6.97
C PHE A 256 -17.42 11.48 -8.12
N ASP A 257 -16.61 11.97 -9.06
CA ASP A 257 -16.07 11.18 -10.17
C ASP A 257 -14.60 10.83 -9.94
N LEU A 258 -14.34 9.57 -9.57
CA LEU A 258 -12.99 9.07 -9.40
C LEU A 258 -12.18 9.10 -10.70
N LYS A 259 -12.78 8.77 -11.85
CA LYS A 259 -12.06 8.74 -13.12
C LYS A 259 -11.54 10.12 -13.50
N GLU A 260 -12.38 11.15 -13.33
CA GLU A 260 -11.97 12.52 -13.57
C GLU A 260 -10.84 12.96 -12.63
N LEU A 261 -10.92 12.62 -11.34
CA LEU A 261 -9.81 12.88 -10.41
C LEU A 261 -8.52 12.18 -10.86
N LEU A 262 -8.58 10.90 -11.25
CA LEU A 262 -7.40 10.14 -11.66
C LEU A 262 -6.76 10.68 -12.96
N ASN A 263 -7.52 11.35 -13.83
CA ASN A 263 -6.99 12.04 -15.00
C ASN A 263 -6.09 13.24 -14.64
N HIS A 264 -6.23 13.79 -13.43
CA HIS A 264 -5.44 14.93 -12.93
C HIS A 264 -4.17 14.50 -12.21
N VAL A 265 -3.98 13.20 -11.98
CA VAL A 265 -2.75 12.68 -11.38
C VAL A 265 -1.62 12.73 -12.41
N THR A 266 -0.56 13.44 -12.07
CA THR A 266 0.65 13.55 -12.90
C THR A 266 1.88 13.28 -12.05
N SER A 267 2.88 12.58 -12.61
CA SER A 267 4.17 12.42 -11.94
C SER A 267 4.84 13.78 -11.65
N GLY A 268 5.59 13.85 -10.56
CA GLY A 268 6.21 15.09 -10.07
C GLY A 268 5.25 15.98 -9.27
N SER A 269 4.07 15.49 -8.90
CA SER A 269 3.14 16.20 -8.03
C SER A 269 2.24 15.25 -7.26
N CYS A 270 2.01 15.54 -5.98
CA CYS A 270 0.91 14.95 -5.23
C CYS A 270 -0.41 15.65 -5.61
N LEU A 271 -1.53 14.98 -5.40
CA LEU A 271 -2.88 15.53 -5.61
C LEU A 271 -3.71 15.34 -4.35
N VAL A 272 -4.34 16.40 -3.86
CA VAL A 272 -5.29 16.34 -2.73
C VAL A 272 -6.65 16.84 -3.16
N THR A 273 -7.71 16.39 -2.51
CA THR A 273 -9.05 16.91 -2.75
C THR A 273 -9.35 18.12 -1.88
N THR A 274 -10.15 19.05 -2.39
CA THR A 274 -10.63 20.21 -1.64
C THR A 274 -12.10 20.48 -1.89
N TYR A 275 -12.82 21.01 -0.91
CA TYR A 275 -14.20 21.46 -1.09
C TYR A 275 -14.43 22.77 -0.33
N SER A 276 -15.41 23.55 -0.78
CA SER A 276 -15.75 24.82 -0.17
C SER A 276 -16.58 24.62 1.10
N ILE A 277 -16.28 25.37 2.16
CA ILE A 277 -17.00 25.36 3.43
C ILE A 277 -17.49 26.76 3.82
N PRO A 278 -18.53 26.89 4.66
CA PRO A 278 -18.92 28.18 5.20
C PRO A 278 -17.91 28.69 6.25
N ASP A 279 -17.84 30.01 6.41
CA ASP A 279 -16.92 30.69 7.34
C ASP A 279 -16.95 30.18 8.77
N HIS A 280 -18.14 29.82 9.26
CA HIS A 280 -18.31 29.35 10.64
C HIS A 280 -17.76 27.93 10.86
N ASP A 281 -17.36 27.21 9.80
CA ASP A 281 -16.85 25.84 9.89
C ASP A 281 -15.32 25.73 9.73
N VAL A 282 -14.63 26.83 9.43
CA VAL A 282 -13.18 26.87 9.18
C VAL A 282 -12.36 26.20 10.31
N HIS A 283 -12.72 26.44 11.56
CA HIS A 283 -12.07 25.89 12.75
C HIS A 283 -12.24 24.37 12.95
N LYS A 284 -13.02 23.70 12.09
CA LYS A 284 -13.28 22.25 12.18
C LYS A 284 -12.35 21.43 11.29
N PHE A 285 -11.71 22.05 10.30
CA PHE A 285 -11.05 21.35 9.19
C PHE A 285 -9.61 21.82 8.96
N GLY A 286 -8.84 21.00 8.24
CA GLY A 286 -7.59 21.43 7.61
C GLY A 286 -7.89 22.29 6.39
N ILE A 287 -7.39 23.52 6.38
CA ILE A 287 -7.68 24.54 5.37
C ILE A 287 -6.46 24.73 4.48
N VAL A 288 -6.71 24.69 3.18
CA VAL A 288 -5.70 24.83 2.12
C VAL A 288 -5.78 26.21 1.51
N GLU A 289 -4.64 26.85 1.29
CA GLU A 289 -4.54 28.00 0.40
C GLU A 289 -3.84 27.57 -0.89
N THR A 290 -4.27 28.14 -2.02
CA THR A 290 -3.68 27.82 -3.33
C THR A 290 -3.30 29.09 -4.09
N ASN A 291 -2.33 28.96 -4.99
CA ASN A 291 -2.10 29.97 -6.02
C ASN A 291 -3.19 29.87 -7.13
N GLN A 292 -3.08 30.73 -8.15
CA GLN A 292 -4.02 30.76 -9.28
C GLN A 292 -4.04 29.48 -10.13
N GLN A 293 -3.05 28.60 -10.00
CA GLN A 293 -2.94 27.34 -10.73
C GLN A 293 -3.45 26.13 -9.92
N GLY A 294 -4.04 26.36 -8.73
CA GLY A 294 -4.49 25.27 -7.86
C GLY A 294 -3.34 24.51 -7.18
N ILE A 295 -2.16 25.12 -7.09
CA ILE A 295 -1.04 24.56 -6.31
C ILE A 295 -1.14 25.06 -4.87
N MET A 296 -1.05 24.14 -3.91
CA MET A 296 -1.06 24.45 -2.49
C MET A 296 0.12 25.34 -2.12
N THR A 297 -0.17 26.45 -1.43
CA THR A 297 0.82 27.40 -0.92
C THR A 297 0.86 27.46 0.61
N SER A 298 -0.18 26.96 1.27
CA SER A 298 -0.28 26.90 2.73
C SER A 298 -1.27 25.81 3.15
N PHE A 299 -1.05 25.24 4.33
CA PHE A 299 -1.99 24.35 5.01
C PHE A 299 -2.09 24.74 6.48
N LEU A 300 -3.32 24.96 6.96
CA LEU A 300 -3.63 25.35 8.33
C LEU A 300 -4.55 24.31 8.95
N GLU A 301 -4.13 23.67 10.04
CA GLU A 301 -4.94 22.68 10.74
C GLU A 301 -5.89 23.37 11.73
N LYS A 302 -7.19 23.38 11.44
CA LYS A 302 -8.25 23.93 12.31
C LYS A 302 -7.98 25.38 12.76
N PRO A 303 -7.72 26.31 11.81
CA PRO A 303 -7.35 27.68 12.16
C PRO A 303 -8.54 28.47 12.72
N ASP A 304 -8.23 29.55 13.44
CA ASP A 304 -9.19 30.62 13.67
C ASP A 304 -9.61 31.23 12.32
N PRO A 305 -10.89 31.56 12.11
CA PRO A 305 -11.37 32.16 10.86
C PRO A 305 -10.64 33.44 10.42
N LYS A 306 -9.91 34.13 11.32
CA LYS A 306 -9.11 35.31 11.02
C LYS A 306 -7.71 35.00 10.48
N GLU A 307 -7.21 33.79 10.63
CA GLU A 307 -5.86 33.40 10.18
C GLU A 307 -5.79 33.18 8.67
N THR A 308 -6.94 32.93 8.01
CA THR A 308 -7.00 32.74 6.56
C THR A 308 -8.33 33.18 5.97
N THR A 309 -8.29 33.71 4.75
CA THR A 309 -9.49 33.97 3.93
C THR A 309 -9.92 32.77 3.11
N SER A 310 -9.12 31.69 3.07
CA SER A 310 -9.49 30.49 2.33
C SER A 310 -10.62 29.73 3.01
N ARG A 311 -11.44 29.08 2.18
CA ARG A 311 -12.55 28.22 2.58
C ARG A 311 -12.45 26.84 1.95
N LEU A 312 -11.25 26.43 1.57
CA LEU A 312 -10.99 25.12 0.97
C LEU A 312 -10.59 24.12 2.05
N ALA A 313 -11.54 23.29 2.49
CA ALA A 313 -11.26 22.19 3.39
C ALA A 313 -10.66 20.99 2.64
N CYS A 314 -9.73 20.29 3.27
CA CYS A 314 -8.98 19.19 2.65
C CYS A 314 -9.17 17.87 3.43
N PRO A 315 -10.06 16.98 2.99
CA PRO A 315 -10.26 15.68 3.64
C PRO A 315 -9.11 14.72 3.31
N CYS A 316 -8.94 13.67 4.10
CA CYS A 316 -7.93 12.63 3.82
C CYS A 316 -8.32 11.77 2.61
N PHE A 317 -7.93 12.26 1.43
CA PHE A 317 -7.98 11.59 0.14
C PHE A 317 -6.83 12.16 -0.69
N TYR A 318 -5.66 11.54 -0.54
CA TYR A 318 -4.38 12.07 -1.03
C TYR A 318 -3.74 11.10 -1.99
N VAL A 319 -3.47 11.51 -3.22
CA VAL A 319 -2.60 10.78 -4.13
C VAL A 319 -1.18 11.28 -3.91
N PHE A 320 -0.37 10.46 -3.25
CA PHE A 320 1.05 10.73 -3.09
C PHE A 320 1.82 10.24 -4.31
N ASP A 321 2.67 11.13 -4.84
CA ASP A 321 3.68 10.73 -5.80
C ASP A 321 4.68 9.77 -5.12
N ARG A 322 5.19 8.80 -5.87
CA ARG A 322 6.19 7.84 -5.36
C ARG A 322 7.45 8.56 -4.87
N ASP A 323 7.81 9.65 -5.56
CA ASP A 323 9.01 10.44 -5.25
C ASP A 323 8.81 11.30 -3.99
N ALA A 324 7.58 11.46 -3.51
CA ALA A 324 7.24 12.16 -2.28
C ALA A 324 7.20 11.23 -1.05
N LEU A 325 7.08 9.91 -1.23
CA LEU A 325 6.95 8.96 -0.12
C LEU A 325 8.11 9.00 0.89
N PRO A 326 9.39 9.19 0.50
CA PRO A 326 10.48 9.34 1.47
C PRO A 326 10.32 10.52 2.44
N LEU A 327 9.53 11.54 2.08
CA LEU A 327 9.25 12.68 2.97
C LEU A 327 8.32 12.29 4.13
N ILE A 328 7.50 11.24 3.96
CA ILE A 328 6.67 10.70 5.05
C ILE A 328 7.59 10.12 6.13
N ASP A 329 8.59 9.35 5.72
CA ASP A 329 9.58 8.76 6.64
C ASP A 329 10.37 9.85 7.37
N ALA A 330 10.84 10.86 6.63
CA ALA A 330 11.53 12.00 7.22
C ALA A 330 10.64 12.71 8.26
N PHE A 331 9.37 12.95 7.95
CA PHE A 331 8.43 13.57 8.88
C PHE A 331 8.19 12.72 10.14
N VAL A 332 8.00 11.40 9.99
CA VAL A 332 7.82 10.49 11.12
C VAL A 332 9.06 10.42 12.00
N GLU A 333 10.26 10.40 11.40
CA GLU A 333 11.53 10.43 12.13
C GLU A 333 11.70 11.73 12.93
N GLU A 334 11.49 12.88 12.28
CA GLU A 334 11.56 14.21 12.91
C GLU A 334 10.53 14.38 14.04
N SER A 335 9.43 13.63 13.99
CA SER A 335 8.35 13.68 14.99
C SER A 335 8.61 12.81 16.22
N LYS A 336 9.67 11.98 16.23
CA LYS A 336 9.98 11.12 17.39
C LYS A 336 10.23 11.96 18.65
N GLY A 337 9.55 11.58 19.74
CA GLY A 337 9.64 12.28 21.02
C GLY A 337 8.81 13.56 21.11
N GLN A 338 8.15 13.99 20.03
CA GLN A 338 7.22 15.12 20.05
C GLN A 338 5.84 14.70 20.58
N PRO A 339 5.02 15.64 21.08
CA PRO A 339 3.63 15.36 21.45
C PRO A 339 2.82 14.85 20.25
N LYS A 340 1.94 13.86 20.44
CA LYS A 340 1.22 13.18 19.34
C LYS A 340 0.44 14.15 18.45
N GLU A 341 -0.18 15.17 19.03
CA GLU A 341 -0.95 16.20 18.33
C GLU A 341 -0.16 16.96 17.24
N THR A 342 1.17 16.89 17.24
CA THR A 342 2.00 17.51 16.21
C THR A 342 2.08 16.67 14.93
N PHE A 343 1.79 15.37 14.97
CA PHE A 343 1.94 14.45 13.84
C PHE A 343 0.78 13.46 13.61
N ASP A 344 -0.16 13.34 14.55
CA ASP A 344 -1.25 12.36 14.52
C ASP A 344 -2.29 12.66 13.42
N ALA A 345 -2.50 13.94 13.05
CA ALA A 345 -3.43 14.31 11.99
C ALA A 345 -2.74 14.31 10.62
N THR A 346 -3.41 13.75 9.60
CA THR A 346 -2.84 13.63 8.25
C THR A 346 -2.52 14.99 7.61
N GLY A 347 -3.25 16.05 7.98
CA GLY A 347 -2.98 17.42 7.56
C GLY A 347 -1.63 17.97 8.03
N LYS A 348 -1.08 17.45 9.14
CA LYS A 348 0.26 17.84 9.63
C LYS A 348 1.35 17.45 8.63
N PHE A 349 1.20 16.28 8.00
CA PHE A 349 2.11 15.90 6.94
C PHE A 349 1.94 16.77 5.69
N LEU A 350 0.72 17.17 5.33
CA LEU A 350 0.54 18.11 4.20
C LEU A 350 1.23 19.45 4.44
N ALA A 351 1.16 19.99 5.66
CA ALA A 351 1.89 21.20 6.05
C ALA A 351 3.42 21.04 5.94
N TYR A 352 3.95 19.84 6.21
CA TYR A 352 5.36 19.50 6.00
C TYR A 352 5.70 19.30 4.52
N LEU A 353 4.78 18.71 3.75
CA LEU A 353 5.00 18.28 2.37
C LEU A 353 4.99 19.43 1.37
N TYR A 354 4.00 20.33 1.41
CA TYR A 354 3.82 21.37 0.39
C TYR A 354 5.06 22.27 0.13
N PRO A 355 5.89 22.65 1.13
CA PRO A 355 7.09 23.44 0.84
C PRO A 355 8.23 22.60 0.24
N ARG A 356 8.11 21.26 0.22
CA ARG A 356 9.16 20.32 -0.20
C ARG A 356 8.81 19.56 -1.47
N PHE A 357 7.52 19.46 -1.81
CA PHE A 357 7.03 18.74 -2.98
C PHE A 357 5.79 19.43 -3.53
N ASN A 358 5.60 19.38 -4.84
CA ASN A 358 4.45 20.00 -5.49
C ASN A 358 3.15 19.29 -5.08
N VAL A 359 2.18 20.03 -4.54
CA VAL A 359 0.87 19.50 -4.15
C VAL A 359 -0.22 20.27 -4.89
N LYS A 360 -0.87 19.59 -5.84
CA LYS A 360 -2.03 20.10 -6.58
C LYS A 360 -3.32 19.85 -5.81
N THR A 361 -4.33 20.67 -6.03
CA THR A 361 -5.68 20.44 -5.52
C THR A 361 -6.65 20.01 -6.62
N TYR A 362 -7.64 19.20 -6.24
CA TYR A 362 -8.78 18.83 -7.09
C TYR A 362 -10.09 19.14 -6.35
N PRO A 363 -10.98 19.96 -6.92
CA PRO A 363 -12.24 20.31 -6.26
C PRO A 363 -13.21 19.12 -6.27
N ILE A 364 -13.87 18.89 -5.14
CA ILE A 364 -15.02 17.99 -5.00
C ILE A 364 -16.21 18.79 -4.45
N SER A 365 -17.43 18.27 -4.62
CA SER A 365 -18.67 18.90 -4.14
C SER A 365 -18.75 18.96 -2.61
N GLY A 366 -18.24 17.93 -1.93
CA GLY A 366 -18.23 17.85 -0.48
C GLY A 366 -17.91 16.45 0.03
N ARG A 367 -18.00 16.30 1.36
CA ARG A 367 -17.78 15.04 2.06
C ARG A 367 -18.66 14.91 3.30
N ILE A 368 -18.84 13.68 3.75
CA ILE A 368 -19.49 13.34 5.02
C ILE A 368 -18.45 12.64 5.91
N ASP A 369 -18.26 13.17 7.12
CA ASP A 369 -17.30 12.70 8.13
C ASP A 369 -18.04 11.97 9.28
N VAL A 370 -17.83 10.68 9.40
CA VAL A 370 -18.47 9.85 10.44
C VAL A 370 -17.63 9.85 11.71
N GLY A 371 -17.64 10.99 12.41
CA GLY A 371 -16.91 11.15 13.66
C GLY A 371 -17.72 11.00 14.95
N GLY A 372 -19.06 11.00 14.91
CA GLY A 372 -19.94 10.88 16.08
C GLY A 372 -21.33 10.36 15.68
N LEU A 373 -22.21 10.09 16.66
CA LEU A 373 -23.48 9.41 16.36
C LEU A 373 -24.37 10.24 15.43
N LYS A 374 -24.45 11.56 15.64
CA LYS A 374 -25.24 12.45 14.78
C LYS A 374 -24.79 12.38 13.32
N SER A 375 -23.49 12.49 13.06
CA SER A 375 -22.98 12.47 11.69
C SER A 375 -23.06 11.07 11.07
N TYR A 376 -23.02 10.00 11.87
CA TYR A 376 -23.34 8.65 11.41
C TYR A 376 -24.78 8.54 10.90
N ILE A 377 -25.77 9.06 11.65
CA ILE A 377 -27.18 9.00 11.26
C ILE A 377 -27.42 9.76 9.96
N GLU A 378 -26.87 10.98 9.85
CA GLU A 378 -26.95 11.81 8.65
C GLU A 378 -26.30 11.10 7.44
N ALA A 379 -25.12 10.51 7.63
CA ALA A 379 -24.44 9.76 6.59
C ALA A 379 -25.25 8.53 6.16
N ASN A 380 -25.77 7.76 7.11
CA ASN A 380 -26.55 6.56 6.81
C ASN A 380 -27.84 6.88 6.05
N ALA A 381 -28.50 7.99 6.36
CA ALA A 381 -29.66 8.46 5.61
C ALA A 381 -29.26 8.84 4.18
N TYR A 382 -28.21 9.65 4.01
CA TYR A 382 -27.76 10.13 2.71
C TYR A 382 -27.38 8.98 1.74
N PHE A 383 -26.68 7.95 2.22
CA PHE A 383 -26.26 6.82 1.39
C PHE A 383 -27.31 5.71 1.27
N ALA A 384 -28.46 5.83 1.94
CA ALA A 384 -29.57 4.88 1.79
C ALA A 384 -30.56 5.28 0.68
N GLU A 385 -30.51 6.55 0.25
CA GLU A 385 -31.22 7.10 -0.91
C GLU A 385 -30.48 6.77 -2.22
#